data_AF-J9FZ48-F1
#
_entry.id   AF-J9FZ48-F1
#
_cell.length_a   1.000
_cell.length_b   1.000
_cell.length_c   1.000
_cell.angle_alpha   90.00
_cell.angle_beta   90.00
_cell.angle_gamma   90.00
#
_symmetry.space_group_name_H-M   'P 1'
#
loop_
_entity.id
_entity.type
_entity.pdbx_description
1 polymer ?
#
loop_
_entity_poly.entity_id
_entity_poly.type
_entity_poly.pdbx_seq_one_letter_code
_entity_poly.pdbx_strand_id
1 'polypeptide(L)'
;RIHGNAESIIEEFMLAANETVAQHMHKQKWPFIYRVHDVPAEDKMQEFGKLLANFNIKFKPSEETKPMEIQKAVKAIAGRPEERLVTTVALRSMRQAVYQTENVGHFGLAAKYYTHFTSPIRRYPDLLVHRLLHRWMAQPKLTKDDREKLEEKLAVAAEHSSIRERLAADAERATVEL
;
A
#
# COMPACT_ATOMS: atom_id res chain seq x y z
N ARG A 1 20.47 -3.13 -10.21
CA ARG A 1 19.86 -2.53 -11.41
C ARG A 1 19.75 -1.03 -11.18
N ILE A 2 20.12 -0.20 -12.15
CA ILE A 2 19.94 1.25 -12.06
C ILE A 2 18.47 1.53 -12.40
N HIS A 3 17.74 2.16 -11.49
CA HIS A 3 16.39 2.67 -11.76
C HIS A 3 16.55 3.98 -12.56
N GLY A 4 16.13 3.98 -13.81
CA GLY A 4 16.28 5.12 -14.73
C GLY A 4 14.99 5.90 -14.91
N ASN A 5 15.07 6.99 -15.68
CA ASN A 5 13.92 7.85 -15.96
C ASN A 5 12.77 7.10 -16.65
N ALA A 6 13.08 6.10 -17.48
CA ALA A 6 12.06 5.31 -18.17
C ALA A 6 11.23 4.48 -17.18
N GLU A 7 11.89 3.82 -16.23
CA GLU A 7 11.23 3.07 -15.16
C GLU A 7 10.37 3.99 -14.29
N SER A 8 10.89 5.17 -13.90
CA SER A 8 10.14 6.14 -13.10
C SER A 8 8.88 6.64 -13.83
N ILE A 9 8.96 6.95 -15.13
CA ILE A 9 7.80 7.40 -15.91
C ILE A 9 6.70 6.33 -15.92
N ILE A 10 7.09 5.06 -16.10
CA ILE A 10 6.12 3.95 -16.10
C ILE A 10 5.49 3.79 -14.72
N GLU A 11 6.27 3.88 -13.64
CA GLU A 11 5.74 3.83 -12.27
C GLU A 11 4.73 4.95 -12.02
N GLU A 12 5.04 6.20 -12.39
CA GLU A 12 4.14 7.35 -12.22
C GLU A 12 2.82 7.16 -13.00
N PHE A 13 2.88 6.66 -14.24
CA PHE A 13 1.66 6.34 -15.00
C PHE A 13 0.85 5.22 -14.35
N MET A 14 1.51 4.20 -13.81
CA MET A 14 0.82 3.12 -13.11
C MET A 14 0.16 3.61 -11.82
N LEU A 15 0.84 4.46 -11.04
CA LEU A 15 0.29 5.09 -9.83
C LEU A 15 -0.93 5.94 -10.17
N ALA A 16 -0.83 6.80 -11.18
CA ALA A 16 -1.95 7.64 -11.61
C ALA A 16 -3.18 6.82 -12.03
N ALA A 17 -2.99 5.74 -12.78
CA ALA A 17 -4.08 4.84 -13.18
C ALA A 17 -4.69 4.10 -11.97
N ASN A 18 -3.85 3.58 -11.08
CA ASN A 18 -4.25 2.88 -9.86
C ASN A 18 -5.09 3.80 -8.93
N GLU A 19 -4.64 5.02 -8.67
CA GLU A 19 -5.36 6.01 -7.86
C GLU A 19 -6.67 6.44 -8.52
N THR A 20 -6.66 6.66 -9.83
CA THR A 20 -7.85 7.08 -10.58
C THR A 20 -8.96 6.03 -10.47
N VAL A 21 -8.64 4.75 -10.69
CA VAL A 21 -9.61 3.66 -10.57
C VAL A 21 -10.13 3.53 -9.15
N ALA A 22 -9.24 3.55 -8.14
CA ALA A 22 -9.63 3.46 -6.75
C ALA A 22 -10.56 4.61 -6.33
N GLN A 23 -10.19 5.84 -6.69
CA GLN A 23 -11.00 7.01 -6.37
C GLN A 23 -12.35 6.98 -7.11
N HIS A 24 -12.36 6.56 -8.37
CA HIS A 24 -13.58 6.45 -9.17
C HIS A 24 -14.57 5.49 -8.50
N MET A 25 -14.14 4.25 -8.22
CA MET A 25 -15.01 3.22 -7.63
C MET A 25 -15.46 3.58 -6.21
N HIS A 26 -14.59 4.22 -5.42
CA HIS A 26 -14.97 4.73 -4.11
C HIS A 26 -16.11 5.75 -4.19
N LYS A 27 -16.05 6.70 -5.13
CA LYS A 27 -17.11 7.70 -5.35
C LYS A 27 -18.44 7.07 -5.74
N GLN A 28 -18.41 5.97 -6.49
CA GLN A 28 -19.62 5.19 -6.83
C GLN A 28 -20.21 4.43 -5.63
N LYS A 29 -19.48 4.36 -4.51
CA LYS A 29 -19.83 3.57 -3.32
C LYS A 29 -20.09 2.10 -3.64
N TRP A 30 -19.45 1.56 -4.68
CA TRP A 30 -19.68 0.19 -5.14
C TRP A 30 -18.75 -0.78 -4.41
N PRO A 31 -19.15 -2.04 -4.14
CA PRO A 31 -18.27 -3.02 -3.50
C PRO A 31 -16.96 -3.19 -4.25
N PHE A 32 -15.82 -2.99 -3.58
CA PHE A 32 -14.53 -2.88 -4.24
C PHE A 32 -13.39 -3.42 -3.37
N ILE A 33 -12.21 -3.56 -3.97
CA ILE A 33 -10.98 -3.99 -3.29
C ILE A 33 -9.91 -2.92 -3.43
N TYR A 34 -9.29 -2.57 -2.31
CA TYR A 34 -8.24 -1.58 -2.20
C TYR A 34 -6.92 -2.25 -1.85
N ARG A 35 -5.83 -1.60 -2.24
CA ARG A 35 -4.50 -1.91 -1.74
C ARG A 35 -4.19 -0.88 -0.66
N VAL A 36 -4.27 -1.32 0.59
CA VAL A 36 -4.15 -0.43 1.74
C VAL A 36 -2.80 -0.61 2.42
N HIS A 37 -2.32 0.48 3.01
CA HIS A 37 -1.14 0.48 3.86
C HIS A 37 -1.47 1.36 5.05
N ASP A 38 -1.72 0.73 6.17
CA ASP A 38 -2.15 1.40 7.39
C ASP A 38 -1.03 2.26 7.99
N VAL A 39 -1.40 3.12 8.94
CA VAL A 39 -0.44 3.91 9.72
C VAL A 39 0.49 2.98 10.53
N PRO A 40 1.78 3.34 10.66
CA PRO A 40 2.69 2.64 11.56
C PRO A 40 2.13 2.53 12.98
N ALA A 41 2.45 1.43 13.68
CA ALA A 41 2.07 1.29 15.07
C ALA A 41 2.80 2.33 15.94
N GLU A 42 2.12 2.86 16.96
CA GLU A 42 2.67 3.94 17.79
C GLU A 42 3.97 3.52 18.48
N ASP A 43 4.03 2.32 19.04
CA ASP A 43 5.23 1.74 19.66
C ASP A 43 6.43 1.76 18.70
N LYS A 44 6.22 1.40 17.43
CA LYS A 44 7.24 1.43 16.38
C LYS A 44 7.67 2.84 15.99
N MET A 45 6.77 3.81 16.04
CA MET A 45 7.11 5.22 15.84
C MET A 45 7.87 5.80 17.03
N GLN A 46 7.54 5.39 18.26
CA GLN A 46 8.28 5.76 19.46
C GLN A 46 9.71 5.21 19.44
N GLU A 47 9.90 3.94 19.08
CA GLU A 47 11.22 3.34 18.87
C GLU A 47 12.02 4.09 17.80
N PHE A 48 11.39 4.43 16.68
CA PHE A 48 12.03 5.20 15.60
C PHE A 48 12.44 6.61 16.05
N GLY A 49 11.59 7.30 16.82
CA GLY A 49 11.90 8.60 17.39
C GLY A 49 13.08 8.58 18.35
N LYS A 50 13.19 7.54 19.20
CA LYS A 50 14.35 7.35 20.10
C LYS A 50 15.64 7.17 19.32
N LEU A 51 15.60 6.40 18.22
CA LEU A 51 16.77 6.24 17.34
C LEU A 51 17.19 7.58 16.71
N LEU A 52 16.25 8.37 16.21
CA LEU A 52 16.51 9.67 15.61
C LEU A 52 17.08 10.68 16.61
N ALA A 53 16.66 10.61 17.88
CA ALA A 53 17.18 11.48 18.94
C ALA A 53 18.69 11.30 19.16
N ASN A 54 19.22 10.07 19.00
CA ASN A 54 20.67 9.80 19.08
C ASN A 54 21.48 10.55 18.00
N PHE A 55 20.84 10.97 16.92
CA PHE A 55 21.45 11.73 15.82
C PHE A 55 21.02 13.21 15.80
N ASN A 56 20.47 13.70 16.92
CA ASN A 56 19.95 15.07 17.09
C ASN A 56 18.82 15.43 16.10
N ILE A 57 18.09 14.44 15.57
CA ILE A 57 16.93 14.67 14.72
C ILE A 57 15.67 14.68 15.59
N LYS A 58 14.97 15.81 15.58
CA LYS A 58 13.69 15.94 16.29
C LYS A 58 12.58 15.25 15.49
N PHE A 59 12.03 14.20 16.05
CA PHE A 59 10.84 13.51 15.55
C PHE A 59 9.87 13.32 16.71
N LYS A 60 8.64 13.82 16.57
CA LYS A 60 7.60 13.70 17.58
C LYS A 60 6.57 12.68 17.09
N PRO A 61 6.72 11.40 17.46
CA PRO A 61 5.75 10.38 17.08
C PRO A 61 4.38 10.70 17.68
N SER A 62 3.33 10.47 16.91
CA SER A 62 1.93 10.51 17.32
C SER A 62 1.12 9.48 16.54
N GLU A 63 -0.10 9.19 16.99
CA GLU A 63 -1.07 8.38 16.22
C GLU A 63 -1.37 8.99 14.83
N GLU A 64 -1.23 10.30 14.69
CA GLU A 64 -1.43 11.05 13.44
C GLU A 64 -0.13 11.29 12.65
N THR A 65 0.97 10.59 12.97
CA THR A 65 2.25 10.74 12.28
C THR A 65 2.03 10.71 10.78
N LYS A 66 2.50 11.71 10.04
CA LYS A 66 2.28 11.80 8.58
C LYS A 66 3.45 11.20 7.79
N PRO A 67 3.21 10.63 6.60
CA PRO A 67 4.30 10.10 5.75
C PRO A 67 5.42 11.13 5.50
N MET A 68 5.07 12.40 5.33
CA MET A 68 6.02 13.50 5.14
C MET A 68 6.96 13.71 6.33
N GLU A 69 6.54 13.41 7.56
CA GLU A 69 7.37 13.58 8.76
C GLU A 69 8.49 12.55 8.79
N ILE A 70 8.18 11.29 8.45
CA ILE A 70 9.17 10.22 8.28
C ILE A 70 10.11 10.57 7.12
N GLN A 71 9.56 11.04 5.99
CA GLN A 71 10.38 11.43 4.83
C GLN A 71 11.36 12.57 5.18
N LYS A 72 10.93 13.56 5.97
CA LYS A 72 11.81 14.63 6.46
C LYS A 72 12.94 14.09 7.33
N ALA A 73 12.65 13.16 8.22
CA ALA A 73 13.66 12.54 9.08
C ALA A 73 14.70 11.75 8.26
N VAL A 74 14.26 10.95 7.29
CA VAL A 74 15.15 10.20 6.39
C VAL A 74 15.96 11.15 5.50
N LYS A 75 15.38 12.26 5.01
CA LYS A 75 16.13 13.27 4.26
C LYS A 75 17.19 13.98 5.09
N ALA A 76 16.92 14.22 6.38
CA ALA A 76 17.87 14.89 7.27
C ALA A 76 19.14 14.06 7.58
N ILE A 77 19.05 12.73 7.41
CA ILE A 77 20.15 11.79 7.63
C ILE A 77 20.87 11.40 6.32
N ALA A 78 20.36 11.83 5.17
CA ALA A 78 20.92 11.47 3.86
C ALA A 78 22.38 11.92 3.74
N GLY A 79 23.24 11.04 3.22
CA GLY A 79 24.68 11.24 3.07
C GLY A 79 25.48 11.03 4.36
N ARG A 80 24.86 10.70 5.49
CA ARG A 80 25.57 10.40 6.75
C ARG A 80 25.88 8.90 6.88
N PRO A 81 26.92 8.52 7.64
CA PRO A 81 27.26 7.10 7.86
C PRO A 81 26.10 6.23 8.38
N GLU A 82 25.21 6.83 9.16
CA GLU A 82 24.05 6.19 9.79
C GLU A 82 22.80 6.13 8.90
N GLU A 83 22.82 6.70 7.70
CA GLU A 83 21.67 6.75 6.78
C GLU A 83 21.03 5.37 6.57
N ARG A 84 21.88 4.36 6.33
CA ARG A 84 21.43 2.98 6.08
C ARG A 84 20.69 2.40 7.28
N LEU A 85 21.18 2.66 8.49
CA LEU A 85 20.55 2.19 9.74
C LEU A 85 19.18 2.83 9.92
N VAL A 86 19.12 4.17 9.85
CA VAL A 86 17.88 4.93 10.04
C VAL A 86 16.85 4.55 8.99
N THR A 87 17.24 4.44 7.72
CA THR A 87 16.34 4.04 6.62
C THR A 87 15.80 2.63 6.83
N THR A 88 16.65 1.68 7.26
CA THR A 88 16.22 0.30 7.52
C THR A 88 15.21 0.25 8.67
N VAL A 89 15.46 0.98 9.76
CA VAL A 89 14.53 1.02 10.89
C VAL A 89 13.23 1.71 10.49
N ALA A 90 13.29 2.82 9.75
CA ALA A 90 12.10 3.50 9.23
C ALA A 90 11.19 2.55 8.44
N LEU A 91 11.76 1.77 7.50
CA LEU A 91 11.02 0.79 6.71
C LEU A 91 10.45 -0.33 7.57
N ARG A 92 11.19 -0.83 8.56
CA ARG A 92 10.73 -1.89 9.48
C ARG A 92 9.65 -1.42 10.45
N SER A 93 9.57 -0.12 10.72
CA SER A 93 8.50 0.45 11.54
C SER A 93 7.19 0.62 10.77
N MET A 94 7.20 0.53 9.43
CA MET A 94 5.98 0.60 8.61
C MET A 94 5.17 -0.70 8.66
N ARG A 95 3.86 -0.58 8.50
CA ARG A 95 2.97 -1.74 8.33
C ARG A 95 3.17 -2.39 6.96
N GLN A 96 2.91 -3.69 6.85
CA GLN A 96 2.84 -4.33 5.55
C GLN A 96 1.54 -3.92 4.84
N ALA A 97 1.62 -3.57 3.55
CA ALA A 97 0.44 -3.32 2.74
C ALA A 97 -0.34 -4.63 2.49
N VAL A 98 -1.67 -4.53 2.45
CA VAL A 98 -2.59 -5.66 2.28
C VAL A 98 -3.74 -5.30 1.34
N TYR A 99 -4.45 -6.30 0.84
CA TYR A 99 -5.71 -6.08 0.14
C TYR A 99 -6.87 -6.15 1.13
N GLN A 100 -7.79 -5.18 1.06
CA GLN A 100 -8.99 -5.09 1.90
C GLN A 100 -10.15 -4.47 1.13
N THR A 101 -11.38 -4.68 1.61
CA THR A 101 -12.59 -4.05 1.07
C THR A 101 -12.84 -2.67 1.65
N GLU A 102 -12.34 -2.42 2.87
CA GLU A 102 -12.34 -1.11 3.49
C GLU A 102 -11.15 -0.28 2.98
N ASN A 103 -11.40 1.00 2.70
CA ASN A 103 -10.35 1.92 2.29
C ASN A 103 -9.84 2.74 3.49
N VAL A 104 -8.72 2.31 4.06
CA VAL A 104 -7.98 3.06 5.09
C VAL A 104 -6.86 3.93 4.50
N GLY A 105 -6.71 3.97 3.17
CA GLY A 105 -5.64 4.68 2.48
C GLY A 105 -4.33 3.89 2.38
N HIS A 106 -3.33 4.53 1.78
CA HIS A 106 -2.00 3.93 1.57
C HIS A 106 -0.91 4.88 2.08
N PHE A 107 -0.55 4.73 3.35
CA PHE A 107 0.40 5.56 4.07
C PHE A 107 1.76 5.68 3.35
N GLY A 108 2.35 4.56 2.92
CA GLY A 108 3.65 4.58 2.23
C GLY A 108 3.67 5.33 0.90
N LEU A 109 2.52 5.56 0.27
CA LEU A 109 2.37 6.33 -0.97
C LEU A 109 1.76 7.72 -0.73
N ALA A 110 1.42 8.05 0.51
CA ALA A 110 0.61 9.21 0.87
C ALA A 110 -0.69 9.35 0.04
N ALA A 111 -1.28 8.23 -0.37
CA ALA A 111 -2.47 8.19 -1.23
C ALA A 111 -3.73 7.88 -0.42
N LYS A 112 -4.80 8.67 -0.62
CA LYS A 112 -6.10 8.47 0.04
C LYS A 112 -6.91 7.30 -0.57
N TYR A 113 -6.73 7.06 -1.87
CA TYR A 113 -7.41 6.01 -2.60
C TYR A 113 -6.37 5.27 -3.43
N TYR A 114 -6.18 3.98 -3.18
CA TYR A 114 -5.23 3.19 -3.94
C TYR A 114 -5.70 1.76 -4.12
N THR A 115 -5.50 1.22 -5.31
CA THR A 115 -5.74 -0.18 -5.65
C THR A 115 -4.75 -0.62 -6.71
N HIS A 116 -4.53 -1.92 -6.86
CA HIS A 116 -3.76 -2.42 -7.99
C HIS A 116 -4.71 -2.68 -9.18
N PHE A 117 -4.40 -2.06 -10.32
CA PHE A 117 -5.20 -2.19 -11.55
C PHE A 117 -4.36 -2.58 -12.78
N THR A 118 -3.08 -2.24 -12.76
CA THR A 118 -2.22 -2.16 -13.94
C THR A 118 -1.44 -3.45 -14.26
N SER A 119 -1.70 -4.57 -13.59
CA SER A 119 -1.01 -5.85 -13.82
C SER A 119 -1.91 -7.11 -13.66
N PRO A 120 -3.07 -7.21 -14.35
CA PRO A 120 -4.00 -8.35 -14.23
C PRO A 120 -3.43 -9.71 -14.63
N ILE A 121 -2.37 -9.74 -15.44
CA ILE A 121 -1.72 -10.99 -15.89
C ILE A 121 -0.99 -11.70 -14.74
N ARG A 122 -0.48 -10.95 -13.76
CA ARG A 122 0.40 -11.46 -12.70
C ARG A 122 -0.10 -11.23 -11.28
N ARG A 123 -1.24 -10.57 -11.12
CA ARG A 123 -1.87 -10.30 -9.81
C ARG A 123 -3.37 -10.49 -9.93
N TYR A 124 -3.90 -11.43 -9.14
CA TYR A 124 -5.34 -11.71 -9.10
C TYR A 124 -6.20 -10.51 -8.67
N PRO A 125 -5.79 -9.67 -7.70
CA PRO A 125 -6.53 -8.45 -7.34
C PRO A 125 -6.76 -7.50 -8.52
N ASP A 126 -5.75 -7.29 -9.37
CA ASP A 126 -5.91 -6.46 -10.58
C ASP A 126 -6.97 -7.07 -11.52
N LEU A 127 -6.93 -8.39 -11.76
CA LEU A 127 -7.95 -9.06 -12.58
C LEU A 127 -9.36 -8.90 -11.98
N LEU A 128 -9.47 -9.00 -10.66
CA LEU A 128 -10.73 -8.77 -9.94
C LEU A 128 -11.21 -7.33 -10.13
N VAL A 129 -10.34 -6.33 -9.96
CA VAL A 129 -10.65 -4.92 -10.21
C VAL A 129 -11.16 -4.70 -11.64
N HIS A 130 -10.52 -5.29 -12.65
CA HIS A 130 -10.99 -5.21 -14.04
C HIS A 130 -12.41 -5.77 -14.20
N ARG A 131 -12.71 -6.93 -13.59
CA ARG A 131 -14.05 -7.54 -13.62
C ARG A 131 -15.09 -6.69 -12.88
N LEU A 132 -14.72 -6.10 -11.75
CA LEU A 132 -15.58 -5.21 -10.97
C LEU A 132 -15.93 -3.95 -11.76
N LEU A 133 -14.95 -3.31 -12.40
CA LEU A 133 -15.16 -2.16 -13.29
C LEU A 133 -16.10 -2.52 -14.44
N HIS A 134 -15.83 -3.64 -15.12
CA HIS A 134 -16.69 -4.10 -16.22
C HIS A 134 -18.12 -4.38 -15.77
N ARG A 135 -18.29 -5.06 -14.63
CA ARG A 135 -19.61 -5.33 -14.05
C ARG A 135 -20.33 -4.04 -13.67
N TRP A 136 -19.63 -3.08 -13.07
CA TRP A 136 -20.19 -1.78 -12.73
C TRP A 136 -20.63 -1.01 -13.99
N MET A 137 -19.83 -1.00 -15.06
CA MET A 137 -20.20 -0.35 -16.32
C MET A 137 -21.46 -0.95 -16.96
N ALA A 138 -21.60 -2.29 -16.90
CA ALA A 138 -22.77 -2.98 -17.43
C ALA A 138 -24.01 -2.83 -16.53
N GLN A 139 -23.82 -2.88 -15.20
CA GLN A 139 -24.88 -2.83 -14.21
C GLN A 139 -24.44 -2.03 -12.97
N PRO A 140 -24.59 -0.69 -12.99
CA PRO A 140 -24.15 0.17 -11.87
C PRO A 140 -24.96 -0.05 -10.58
N LYS A 141 -26.21 -0.48 -10.71
CA LYS A 141 -27.15 -0.69 -9.59
C LYS A 141 -27.15 -2.16 -9.17
N LEU A 142 -26.84 -2.42 -7.91
CA LEU A 142 -26.96 -3.74 -7.29
C LEU A 142 -28.22 -3.80 -6.42
N THR A 143 -28.84 -4.97 -6.37
CA THR A 143 -29.80 -5.27 -5.29
C THR A 143 -29.05 -5.37 -3.96
N LYS A 144 -29.77 -5.29 -2.84
CA LYS A 144 -29.16 -5.45 -1.50
C LYS A 144 -28.47 -6.81 -1.35
N ASP A 145 -29.14 -7.87 -1.76
CA ASP A 145 -28.63 -9.24 -1.72
C ASP A 145 -27.39 -9.43 -2.61
N ASP A 146 -27.40 -8.88 -3.84
CA ASP A 146 -26.22 -8.92 -4.71
C ASP A 146 -25.02 -8.18 -4.14
N ARG A 147 -25.26 -7.06 -3.45
CA ARG A 147 -24.23 -6.27 -2.78
C ARG A 147 -23.60 -7.08 -1.65
N GLU A 148 -24.40 -7.62 -0.74
CA GLU A 148 -23.92 -8.39 0.41
C GLU A 148 -23.09 -9.60 -0.04
N LYS A 149 -23.61 -10.38 -1.00
CA LYS A 149 -22.89 -11.51 -1.61
C LYS A 149 -21.59 -11.10 -2.28
N LEU A 150 -21.54 -9.91 -2.89
CA LEU A 150 -20.32 -9.41 -3.51
C LEU A 150 -19.30 -8.99 -2.46
N GLU A 151 -19.71 -8.26 -1.43
CA GLU A 151 -18.86 -7.81 -0.33
C GLU A 151 -18.20 -9.00 0.40
N GLU A 152 -18.96 -10.06 0.69
CA GLU A 152 -18.42 -11.30 1.28
C GLU A 152 -17.36 -11.95 0.40
N LYS A 153 -17.65 -12.10 -0.90
CA LYS A 153 -16.69 -12.68 -1.86
C LYS A 153 -15.43 -11.85 -1.98
N LEU A 154 -15.55 -10.52 -1.94
CA LEU A 154 -14.42 -9.61 -2.01
C LEU A 154 -13.55 -9.69 -0.75
N ALA A 155 -14.15 -9.80 0.44
CA ALA A 155 -13.41 -9.96 1.69
C ALA A 155 -12.54 -11.23 1.65
N VAL A 156 -13.12 -12.37 1.26
CA VAL A 156 -12.38 -13.64 1.11
C VAL A 156 -11.28 -13.54 0.06
N ALA A 157 -11.57 -12.93 -1.10
CA ALA A 157 -10.58 -12.77 -2.16
C ALA A 157 -9.42 -11.86 -1.75
N ALA A 158 -9.70 -10.80 -0.98
CA ALA A 158 -8.71 -9.85 -0.48
C ALA A 158 -7.76 -10.49 0.54
N GLU A 159 -8.33 -11.23 1.51
CA GLU A 159 -7.53 -11.99 2.48
C GLU A 159 -6.66 -13.03 1.77
N HIS A 160 -7.25 -13.85 0.90
CA HIS A 160 -6.51 -14.87 0.16
C HIS A 160 -5.36 -14.27 -0.66
N SER A 161 -5.61 -13.16 -1.36
CA SER A 161 -4.59 -12.49 -2.17
C SER A 161 -3.44 -11.94 -1.33
N SER A 162 -3.74 -11.42 -0.14
CA SER A 162 -2.72 -10.91 0.79
C SER A 162 -1.86 -12.04 1.34
N ILE A 163 -2.46 -13.18 1.71
CA ILE A 163 -1.73 -14.38 2.17
C ILE A 163 -0.83 -14.90 1.06
N ARG A 164 -1.33 -15.02 -0.17
CA ARG A 164 -0.56 -15.55 -1.31
C ARG A 164 0.60 -14.65 -1.71
N GLU A 165 0.41 -13.33 -1.65
CA GLU A 165 1.51 -12.37 -1.85
C GLU A 165 2.62 -12.57 -0.83
N ARG A 166 2.28 -12.72 0.46
CA ARG A 166 3.28 -12.96 1.51
C ARG A 166 4.03 -14.27 1.30
N LEU A 167 3.31 -15.36 1.03
CA LEU A 167 3.91 -16.67 0.76
C LEU A 167 4.85 -16.64 -0.44
N ALA A 168 4.49 -15.93 -1.52
CA ALA A 168 5.37 -15.76 -2.67
C ALA A 168 6.65 -14.99 -2.32
N ALA A 169 6.54 -13.91 -1.54
CA ALA A 169 7.69 -13.12 -1.10
C ALA A 169 8.59 -13.86 -0.08
N ASP A 170 8.01 -14.74 0.75
CA ASP A 170 8.77 -15.62 1.65
C ASP A 170 9.54 -16.69 0.85
N ALA A 171 8.88 -17.30 -0.14
CA ALA A 171 9.52 -18.27 -1.03
C ALA A 171 10.67 -17.65 -1.85
N GLU A 172 10.48 -16.44 -2.40
CA GLU A 172 11.54 -15.73 -3.12
C GLU A 172 12.74 -15.46 -2.21
N ARG A 173 12.52 -15.00 -0.97
CA ARG A 173 13.61 -14.79 0.00
C ARG A 173 14.36 -16.09 0.33
N ALA A 174 13.64 -17.19 0.55
CA ALA A 174 14.26 -18.48 0.83
C ALA A 174 15.19 -18.95 -0.31
N THR A 175 14.89 -18.61 -1.56
CA THR A 175 15.77 -18.94 -2.70
C THR A 175 17.06 -18.14 -2.75
N VAL A 176 17.11 -16.95 -2.14
CA VAL A 176 18.30 -16.10 -2.08
C VAL A 176 19.22 -16.49 -0.91
N GLU A 177 18.65 -17.11 0.13
CA GLU A 177 19.39 -17.59 1.31
C GLU A 177 19.99 -18.99 1.14
N LEU A 178 19.57 -19.74 0.11
CA LEU A 178 20.14 -21.03 -0.31
C LEU A 178 21.45 -20.86 -1.08
#